data_AF-A0AA38PBJ0-F1
#
_entry.id   AF-A0AA38PBJ0-F1
#
_cell.length_a   1.000
_cell.length_b   1.000
_cell.length_c   1.000
_cell.angle_alpha   90.00
_cell.angle_beta   90.00
_cell.angle_gamma   90.00
#
_symmetry.space_group_name_H-M   'P 1'
#
loop_
_entity.id
_entity.type
_entity.pdbx_description
1 polymer ?
#
loop_
_entity_poly.entity_id
_entity_poly.type
_entity_poly.pdbx_seq_one_letter_code
_entity_poly.pdbx_strand_id
1 'polypeptide(L)'
;MSSSNTLPPIQIFPDSRQLDSIVNFLAFSDSIISIARGYGLEGYIDGSIPRPAANIAPDILAAGPTPGQPVIPTPTANNSPSPSINEWELRNARIAAIIYMNVKDPRGIGLNPNLVAVDMWNRILSK
;
A
#
# COMPACT_ATOMS: atom_id res chain seq x y z
N MET A 1 13.20 -12.59 22.02
CA MET A 1 13.29 -13.08 20.62
C MET A 1 12.96 -11.91 19.73
N SER A 2 13.94 -11.37 19.00
CA SER A 2 13.73 -10.25 18.10
C SER A 2 13.05 -10.78 16.85
N SER A 3 11.75 -10.55 16.71
CA SER A 3 11.03 -10.85 15.48
C SER A 3 11.64 -9.99 14.37
N SER A 4 12.43 -10.60 13.48
CA SER A 4 12.84 -9.94 12.24
C SER A 4 11.57 -9.52 11.51
N ASN A 5 11.29 -8.23 11.46
CA ASN A 5 10.09 -7.69 10.81
C ASN A 5 10.28 -7.74 9.29
N THR A 6 10.34 -8.94 8.72
CA THR A 6 10.45 -9.15 7.27
C THR A 6 9.09 -8.95 6.64
N LEU A 7 8.99 -7.97 5.75
CA LEU A 7 7.81 -7.78 4.92
C LEU A 7 7.53 -9.05 4.11
N PRO A 8 6.25 -9.46 3.98
CA PRO A 8 5.91 -10.58 3.11
C PRO A 8 6.34 -10.26 1.66
N PRO A 9 6.70 -11.28 0.88
CA PRO A 9 7.05 -11.08 -0.52
C PRO A 9 5.92 -10.39 -1.29
N ILE A 10 6.28 -9.66 -2.34
CA ILE A 10 5.31 -9.09 -3.27
C ILE A 10 4.54 -10.23 -3.93
N GLN A 11 3.21 -10.18 -3.86
CA GLN A 11 2.35 -11.20 -4.45
C GLN A 11 2.31 -11.01 -5.96
N ILE A 12 2.74 -12.03 -6.69
CA ILE A 12 2.65 -12.11 -8.14
C ILE A 12 1.68 -13.25 -8.49
N PHE A 13 0.75 -12.96 -9.38
CA PHE A 13 -0.22 -13.90 -9.92
C PHE A 13 0.43 -14.77 -10.99
N PRO A 14 -0.06 -16.01 -11.19
CA PRO A 14 0.29 -16.76 -12.38
C PRO A 14 -0.09 -15.95 -13.64
N ASP A 15 0.67 -16.11 -14.72
CA ASP A 15 0.54 -15.33 -15.96
C ASP A 15 -0.89 -15.29 -16.53
N SER A 16 -1.67 -16.35 -16.32
CA SER A 16 -3.08 -16.45 -16.75
C SER A 16 -4.04 -15.55 -15.97
N ARG A 17 -3.63 -15.02 -14.81
CA ARG A 17 -4.42 -14.14 -13.94
C ARG A 17 -3.92 -12.70 -13.88
N GLN A 18 -2.76 -12.41 -14.49
CA GLN A 18 -2.28 -11.04 -14.65
C GLN A 18 -3.16 -10.27 -15.64
N LEU A 19 -3.34 -8.97 -15.42
CA LEU A 19 -4.11 -8.11 -16.31
C LEU A 19 -3.45 -8.08 -17.69
N ASP A 20 -4.21 -8.47 -18.71
CA ASP A 20 -3.78 -8.53 -20.11
C ASP A 20 -4.75 -7.75 -21.01
N SER A 21 -6.04 -7.81 -20.69
CA SER A 21 -7.06 -7.11 -21.46
C SER A 21 -8.25 -6.74 -20.58
N ILE A 22 -9.19 -5.98 -21.15
CA ILE A 22 -10.45 -5.67 -20.46
C ILE A 22 -11.28 -6.91 -20.11
N VAL A 23 -11.07 -8.02 -20.83
CA VAL A 23 -11.82 -9.27 -20.61
C VAL A 23 -11.54 -9.86 -19.22
N ASN A 24 -10.28 -9.79 -18.76
CA ASN A 24 -9.91 -10.33 -17.45
C ASN A 24 -9.82 -9.27 -16.36
N PHE A 25 -10.24 -8.03 -16.65
CA PHE A 25 -10.20 -6.91 -15.71
C PHE A 25 -10.97 -7.21 -14.41
N LEU A 26 -12.19 -7.74 -14.48
CA LEU A 26 -12.99 -8.02 -13.28
C LEU A 26 -12.29 -9.02 -12.35
N ALA A 27 -11.82 -10.15 -12.89
CA ALA A 27 -11.12 -11.17 -12.11
C ALA A 27 -9.79 -10.66 -11.52
N PHE A 28 -9.06 -9.84 -12.28
CA PHE A 28 -7.87 -9.14 -11.79
C PHE A 28 -8.23 -8.19 -10.65
N SER A 29 -9.26 -7.37 -10.81
CA SER A 29 -9.68 -6.37 -9.83
C SER A 29 -10.11 -7.02 -8.51
N ASP A 30 -10.92 -8.09 -8.55
CA ASP A 30 -11.33 -8.85 -7.37
C ASP A 30 -10.12 -9.41 -6.62
N SER A 31 -9.12 -9.91 -7.36
CA SER A 31 -7.90 -10.47 -6.78
C SER A 31 -7.05 -9.39 -6.08
N ILE A 32 -6.91 -8.21 -6.69
CA ILE A 32 -6.21 -7.07 -6.09
C ILE A 32 -6.93 -6.57 -4.83
N ILE A 33 -8.25 -6.38 -4.88
CA ILE A 33 -9.05 -5.93 -3.73
C ILE A 33 -9.01 -6.96 -2.60
N SER A 34 -9.11 -8.26 -2.91
CA SER A 34 -8.99 -9.32 -1.90
C SER A 34 -7.64 -9.30 -1.19
N ILE A 35 -6.54 -9.09 -1.94
CA ILE A 35 -5.20 -8.95 -1.37
C ILE A 35 -5.09 -7.70 -0.51
N ALA A 36 -5.59 -6.57 -1.01
CA ALA A 36 -5.54 -5.31 -0.31
C ALA A 36 -6.28 -5.42 1.03
N ARG A 37 -7.46 -6.02 1.05
CA ARG A 37 -8.21 -6.32 2.29
C ARG A 37 -7.44 -7.23 3.23
N GLY A 38 -6.85 -8.31 2.73
CA GLY A 38 -6.05 -9.25 3.52
C GLY A 38 -4.84 -8.59 4.22
N TYR A 39 -4.30 -7.52 3.63
CA TYR A 39 -3.17 -6.77 4.20
C TYR A 39 -3.56 -5.45 4.88
N GLY A 40 -4.83 -5.04 4.86
CA GLY A 40 -5.26 -3.72 5.34
C GLY A 40 -4.80 -2.56 4.45
N LEU A 41 -4.62 -2.79 3.15
CA LEU A 41 -4.11 -1.84 2.16
C LEU A 41 -5.18 -1.27 1.21
N GLU A 42 -6.46 -1.65 1.37
CA GLU A 42 -7.56 -1.19 0.49
C GLU A 42 -7.64 0.34 0.43
N GLY A 43 -7.41 1.01 1.56
CA GLY A 43 -7.48 2.47 1.64
C GLY A 43 -6.44 3.23 0.80
N TYR A 44 -5.38 2.56 0.35
CA TYR A 44 -4.39 3.13 -0.57
C TYR A 44 -4.84 3.04 -2.04
N ILE A 45 -5.77 2.12 -2.34
CA ILE A 45 -6.34 1.93 -3.68
C ILE A 45 -7.46 2.95 -3.92
N ASP A 46 -8.36 3.10 -2.95
CA ASP A 46 -9.49 4.04 -3.05
C ASP A 46 -9.13 5.48 -2.63
N GLY A 47 -7.97 5.69 -2.01
CA GLY A 47 -7.49 6.98 -1.55
C GLY A 47 -8.03 7.44 -0.19
N SER A 48 -8.76 6.59 0.54
CA SER A 48 -9.25 6.88 1.89
C SER A 48 -8.15 7.00 2.95
N ILE A 49 -6.94 6.49 2.69
CA ILE A 49 -5.74 6.70 3.52
C ILE A 49 -4.80 7.69 2.79
N PRO A 50 -4.97 9.01 3.00
CA PRO A 50 -4.14 10.02 2.36
C PRO A 50 -2.72 10.02 2.95
N ARG A 51 -1.75 10.54 2.18
CA ARG A 51 -0.39 10.74 2.67
C ARG A 51 -0.42 11.73 3.85
N PRO A 52 0.14 11.37 5.01
CA PRO A 52 0.24 12.30 6.14
C PRO A 52 1.03 13.55 5.75
N ALA A 53 0.58 14.72 6.21
CA ALA A 53 1.37 15.94 6.07
C ALA A 53 2.69 15.78 6.85
N ALA A 54 3.80 16.27 6.29
CA ALA A 54 5.13 16.15 6.88
C ALA A 54 5.29 16.79 8.28
N ASN A 55 4.28 17.53 8.76
CA ASN A 55 4.32 18.32 9.97
C ASN A 55 3.42 17.81 11.11
N ILE A 56 2.80 16.62 10.99
CA ILE A 56 2.07 16.05 12.13
C ILE A 56 3.08 15.31 12.99
N ALA A 57 3.58 15.99 14.03
CA ALA A 57 4.21 15.31 15.16
C ALA A 57 3.29 14.16 15.60
N PRO A 58 3.83 12.97 15.90
CA PRO A 58 2.99 11.86 16.38
C PRO A 58 2.17 12.37 17.55
N ASP A 59 0.85 12.20 17.45
CA ASP A 59 -0.09 12.61 18.49
C ASP A 59 0.41 11.99 19.79
N ILE A 60 0.88 12.86 20.70
CA ILE A 60 1.43 12.45 21.98
C ILE A 60 0.22 11.89 22.73
N LEU A 61 0.08 10.55 22.70
CA LEU A 61 -0.78 9.84 23.62
C LEU A 61 -0.51 10.43 25.01
N ALA A 62 -1.57 10.92 25.65
CA ALA A 62 -1.54 11.65 26.90
C ALA A 62 -0.93 10.81 28.05
N ALA A 63 0.40 10.78 28.11
CA ALA A 63 1.28 10.41 29.20
C ALA A 63 2.71 10.70 28.70
N GLY A 64 3.15 11.95 28.83
CA GLY A 64 4.45 12.40 28.30
C GLY A 64 5.62 11.58 28.86
N PRO A 65 6.69 11.36 28.07
CA PRO A 65 7.87 10.66 28.53
C PRO A 65 8.62 11.49 29.59
N THR A 66 9.10 10.81 30.64
CA THR A 66 10.05 11.37 31.61
C THR A 66 11.28 11.94 30.87
N PRO A 67 11.83 13.10 31.26
CA PRO A 67 13.03 13.64 30.62
C PRO A 67 14.17 12.60 30.63
N GLY A 68 14.68 12.25 29.44
CA GLY A 68 15.78 11.30 29.27
C GLY A 68 15.40 9.90 28.76
N GLN A 69 14.11 9.58 28.57
CA GLN A 69 13.71 8.30 28.01
C GLN A 69 13.58 8.36 26.47
N PRO A 70 14.25 7.46 25.71
CA PRO A 70 14.07 7.37 24.27
C PRO A 70 12.61 7.08 23.93
N VAL A 71 11.98 7.94 23.15
CA VAL A 71 10.66 7.65 22.56
C VAL A 71 10.89 6.62 21.46
N ILE A 72 10.64 5.35 21.77
CA ILE A 72 10.59 4.30 20.76
C ILE A 72 9.21 4.45 20.09
N PRO A 73 9.12 4.86 18.81
CA PRO A 73 7.84 4.90 18.13
C PRO A 73 7.26 3.49 18.12
N THR A 74 6.05 3.35 18.68
CA THR A 74 5.34 2.08 18.66
C THR A 74 4.92 1.82 17.20
N PRO A 75 5.26 0.66 16.60
CA PRO A 75 4.83 0.36 15.24
C PRO A 75 3.31 0.45 15.14
N THR A 76 2.81 1.23 14.18
CA THR A 76 1.37 1.34 13.96
C THR A 76 0.89 0.02 13.38
N ALA A 77 -0.24 -0.51 13.85
CA ALA A 77 -0.85 -1.70 13.26
C ALA A 77 -1.02 -1.52 11.73
N ASN A 78 -0.80 -2.59 10.96
CA ASN A 78 -0.81 -2.55 9.49
C ASN A 78 -2.14 -2.07 8.89
N ASN A 79 -3.24 -2.26 9.63
CA ASN A 79 -4.59 -1.85 9.29
C ASN A 79 -4.98 -0.47 9.87
N SER A 80 -4.07 0.27 10.48
CA SER A 80 -4.37 1.62 10.98
C SER A 80 -4.62 2.58 9.82
N PRO A 81 -5.71 3.39 9.87
CA PRO A 81 -5.99 4.42 8.88
C PRO A 81 -5.10 5.66 9.04
N SER A 82 -4.29 5.74 10.09
CA SER A 82 -3.42 6.88 10.40
C SER A 82 -1.95 6.44 10.52
N PRO A 83 -1.31 6.03 9.42
CA PRO A 83 0.11 5.66 9.41
C PRO A 83 1.01 6.90 9.60
N SER A 84 2.23 6.70 10.07
CA SER A 84 3.30 7.69 9.89
C SER A 84 3.67 7.86 8.41
N ILE A 85 4.42 8.91 8.06
CA ILE A 85 4.81 9.14 6.66
C ILE A 85 5.62 7.97 6.07
N ASN A 86 6.55 7.41 6.84
CA ASN A 86 7.38 6.28 6.41
C ASN A 86 6.55 4.99 6.26
N GLU A 87 5.61 4.76 7.17
CA GLU A 87 4.68 3.63 7.07
C GLU A 87 3.75 3.78 5.87
N TRP A 88 3.26 5.00 5.61
CA TRP A 88 2.43 5.30 4.45
C TRP A 88 3.18 5.02 3.15
N GLU A 89 4.41 5.51 3.01
CA GLU A 89 5.22 5.30 1.81
C GLU A 89 5.50 3.82 1.56
N LEU A 90 5.85 3.07 2.60
CA LEU A 90 6.10 1.63 2.50
C LEU A 90 4.84 0.83 2.11
N ARG A 91 3.70 1.13 2.75
CA ARG A 91 2.42 0.45 2.48
C ARG A 91 1.88 0.79 1.10
N ASN A 92 1.92 2.06 0.71
CA ASN A 92 1.55 2.52 -0.63
C ASN A 92 2.44 1.86 -1.70
N ALA A 93 3.77 1.89 -1.53
CA ALA A 93 4.70 1.29 -2.48
C ALA A 93 4.46 -0.22 -2.63
N ARG A 94 4.10 -0.90 -1.54
CA ARG A 94 3.79 -2.33 -1.56
C ARG A 94 2.59 -2.65 -2.45
N ILE A 95 1.46 -1.97 -2.26
CA ILE A 95 0.27 -2.25 -3.09
C ILE A 95 0.46 -1.74 -4.53
N ALA A 96 1.18 -0.63 -4.73
CA ALA A 96 1.57 -0.16 -6.06
C ALA A 96 2.44 -1.19 -6.81
N ALA A 97 3.42 -1.79 -6.12
CA ALA A 97 4.24 -2.87 -6.69
C ALA A 97 3.41 -4.11 -7.03
N ILE A 98 2.45 -4.50 -6.17
CA ILE A 98 1.53 -5.60 -6.47
C ILE A 98 0.71 -5.29 -7.73
N ILE A 99 0.17 -4.08 -7.86
CA ILE A 99 -0.57 -3.69 -9.07
C ILE A 99 0.35 -3.74 -10.29
N TYR A 100 1.48 -3.05 -10.27
CA TYR A 100 2.40 -2.93 -11.40
C TYR A 100 2.93 -4.30 -11.89
N MET A 101 3.31 -5.18 -10.97
CA MET A 101 3.87 -6.50 -11.28
C MET A 101 2.82 -7.52 -11.78
N ASN A 102 1.52 -7.20 -11.62
CA ASN A 102 0.42 -8.05 -12.06
C ASN A 102 -0.29 -7.52 -13.32
N VAL A 103 0.32 -6.57 -14.03
CA VAL A 103 -0.08 -6.15 -15.36
C VAL A 103 0.98 -6.61 -16.36
N LYS A 104 0.58 -7.24 -17.48
CA LYS A 104 1.53 -7.75 -18.49
C LYS A 104 2.28 -6.63 -19.22
N ASP A 105 1.56 -5.58 -19.61
CA ASP A 105 2.15 -4.38 -20.24
C ASP A 105 1.81 -3.12 -19.44
N PRO A 106 2.43 -2.90 -18.27
CA PRO A 106 2.10 -1.77 -17.41
C PRO A 106 2.39 -0.44 -18.11
N ARG A 107 3.45 -0.36 -18.92
CA ARG A 107 3.84 0.88 -19.61
C ARG A 107 2.91 1.19 -20.78
N GLY A 108 2.49 0.20 -21.57
CA GLY A 108 1.50 0.40 -22.64
C GLY A 108 0.12 0.80 -22.12
N ILE A 109 -0.13 0.66 -20.82
CA ILE A 109 -1.31 1.17 -20.16
C ILE A 109 -1.10 2.45 -19.33
N GLY A 110 0.08 3.07 -19.42
CA GLY A 110 0.38 4.33 -18.76
C GLY A 110 0.73 4.21 -17.27
N LEU A 111 1.00 2.99 -16.77
CA LEU A 111 1.54 2.81 -15.42
C LEU A 111 3.05 3.11 -15.39
N ASN A 112 3.49 3.68 -14.26
CA ASN A 112 4.88 3.97 -13.96
C ASN A 112 5.15 3.55 -12.50
N PRO A 113 6.29 2.90 -12.19
CA PRO A 113 6.61 2.44 -10.83
C PRO A 113 6.66 3.55 -9.77
N ASN A 114 6.78 4.83 -10.17
CA ASN A 114 6.78 5.98 -9.27
C ASN A 114 5.36 6.49 -8.93
N LEU A 115 4.32 5.95 -9.55
CA LEU A 115 2.94 6.31 -9.22
C LEU A 115 2.54 5.77 -7.85
N VAL A 116 1.67 6.52 -7.17
CA VAL A 116 1.00 6.02 -5.97
C VAL A 116 -0.10 5.01 -6.37
N ALA A 117 -0.54 4.21 -5.41
CA ALA A 117 -1.44 3.09 -5.70
C ALA A 117 -2.81 3.53 -6.24
N VAL A 118 -3.43 4.54 -5.61
CA VAL A 118 -4.66 5.17 -6.10
C VAL A 118 -4.51 5.69 -7.53
N ASP A 119 -3.33 6.21 -7.83
CA ASP A 119 -3.04 6.70 -9.16
C ASP A 119 -3.02 5.55 -10.16
N MET A 120 -2.22 4.50 -9.89
CA MET A 120 -2.18 3.30 -10.74
C MET A 120 -3.57 2.71 -10.95
N TRP A 121 -4.37 2.62 -9.89
CA TRP A 121 -5.72 2.09 -9.94
C TRP A 121 -6.62 2.89 -10.89
N ASN A 122 -6.60 4.21 -10.80
CA ASN A 122 -7.39 5.07 -11.67
C ASN A 122 -6.99 4.94 -13.15
N ARG A 123 -5.71 4.71 -13.48
CA ARG A 123 -5.29 4.47 -14.88
C ARG A 123 -5.87 3.17 -15.41
N ILE A 124 -5.91 2.13 -14.57
CA ILE A 124 -6.52 0.84 -14.94
C ILE A 124 -8.03 0.99 -15.16
N LEU A 125 -8.72 1.76 -14.31
CA LEU A 125 -10.16 2.01 -14.45
C LEU A 125 -10.52 2.86 -15.68
N SER A 126 -9.60 3.68 -16.17
CA SER A 126 -9.81 4.54 -17.35
C SER A 126 -9.57 3.85 -18.70
N LYS A 127 -9.30 2.54 -18.70
CA LYS A 127 -9.11 1.70 -19.89
C LYS A 127 -10.42 1.28 -20.53
#